data_AF-A0A6A4I8P8-F1
#
_entry.id   AF-A0A6A4I8P8-F1
#
_cell.length_a   1.000
_cell.length_b   1.000
_cell.length_c   1.000
_cell.angle_alpha   90.00
_cell.angle_beta   90.00
_cell.angle_gamma   90.00
#
_symmetry.space_group_name_H-M   'P 1'
#
loop_
_entity.id
_entity.type
_entity.pdbx_description
1 polymer ?
#
loop_
_entity_poly.entity_id
_entity_poly.type
_entity_poly.pdbx_seq_one_letter_code
_entity_poly.pdbx_strand_id
1 'polypeptide(L)'
;MRSVQAYVLLAALLLPFTNAVPVEEARTVDDSNMVRTPAGLRLIENVHAVPEGGSVKLVGSEIHLLDETGIVIHVATNDNAKIGSSAATSTTSAADTEESGWIAFAYWFNNVTDSVIDSFTTTWEVPPVPAENHNQTIFLFSALQPVTSAAILQPVLQFGPSAAGGGSYWAVASWYVGTSATFFSSLVEVTPGQELTGVVTLASSNGSSYDYVAEFTGIPGTSITANGSDVLLTATETLETYGITTAADYPTGSTTFYDINISVTSGAPETVWSSVSDTPDGVSASVAVQGYSNAEVVINYP
;
A
#
# COMPACT_ATOMS: atom_id res chain seq x y z
N MET A 1 9.09 18.21 69.02
CA MET A 1 9.73 17.96 67.72
C MET A 1 8.70 17.29 66.82
N ARG A 2 8.25 18.00 65.77
CA ARG A 2 7.29 17.49 64.79
C ARG A 2 8.04 16.63 63.77
N SER A 3 7.57 15.40 63.55
CA SER A 3 8.02 14.53 62.47
C SER A 3 6.80 14.25 61.59
N VAL A 4 6.92 14.64 60.32
CA VAL A 4 5.93 14.45 59.25
C VAL A 4 6.25 13.11 58.59
N GLN A 5 5.35 12.13 58.66
CA GLN A 5 5.41 10.93 57.84
C GLN A 5 4.73 11.22 56.50
N ALA A 6 5.52 11.19 55.42
CA ALA A 6 5.05 11.27 54.05
C ALA A 6 4.48 9.92 53.61
N TYR A 7 3.25 9.94 53.12
CA TYR A 7 2.63 8.82 52.41
C TYR A 7 3.25 8.72 51.00
N VAL A 8 3.88 7.60 50.67
CA VAL A 8 4.17 7.22 49.28
C VAL A 8 3.03 6.33 48.81
N LEU A 9 2.14 6.90 48.00
CA LEU A 9 1.09 6.17 47.30
C LEU A 9 1.72 5.55 46.04
N LEU A 10 1.93 4.24 46.04
CA LEU A 10 2.41 3.50 44.86
C LEU A 10 1.18 3.22 43.96
N ALA A 11 0.96 4.05 42.95
CA ALA A 11 -0.02 3.78 41.90
C ALA A 11 0.56 2.74 40.93
N ALA A 12 0.06 1.51 41.01
CA ALA A 12 0.33 0.48 40.00
C ALA A 12 -0.45 0.85 38.73
N LEU A 13 0.26 1.36 37.72
CA LEU A 13 -0.25 1.53 36.37
C LEU A 13 -0.39 0.13 35.74
N LEU A 14 -1.62 -0.39 35.70
CA LEU A 14 -1.99 -1.52 34.85
C LEU A 14 -2.09 -1.02 33.42
N LEU A 15 -1.05 -1.27 32.62
CA LEU A 15 -1.12 -1.13 31.16
C LEU A 15 -1.97 -2.29 30.61
N PRO A 16 -2.93 -2.04 29.71
CA PRO A 16 -3.60 -3.12 29.01
C PRO A 16 -2.63 -3.70 27.97
N PHE A 17 -2.20 -4.95 28.18
CA PHE A 17 -1.65 -5.77 27.11
C PHE A 17 -2.76 -6.01 26.09
N THR A 18 -2.73 -5.30 24.97
CA THR A 18 -3.51 -5.67 23.79
C THR A 18 -2.87 -6.92 23.21
N ASN A 19 -3.46 -8.08 23.52
CA ASN A 19 -3.13 -9.32 22.84
C ASN A 19 -3.46 -9.14 21.35
N ALA A 20 -2.44 -9.19 20.50
CA ALA A 20 -2.63 -9.37 19.07
C ALA A 20 -3.51 -10.60 18.85
N VAL A 21 -4.63 -10.41 18.18
CA VAL A 21 -5.54 -11.51 17.83
C VAL A 21 -4.81 -12.40 16.81
N PRO A 22 -4.87 -13.74 16.93
CA PRO A 22 -4.26 -14.62 15.94
C PRO A 22 -4.95 -14.43 14.58
N VAL A 23 -4.11 -14.38 13.54
CA VAL A 23 -4.49 -14.39 12.12
C VAL A 23 -5.26 -15.67 11.81
N GLU A 24 -6.59 -15.66 11.84
CA GLU A 24 -7.39 -16.86 11.49
C GLU A 24 -8.68 -16.61 10.69
N GLU A 25 -8.79 -15.55 9.90
CA GLU A 25 -9.86 -15.46 8.86
C GLU A 25 -9.35 -14.91 7.51
N ALA A 26 -8.32 -15.56 6.96
CA ALA A 26 -7.99 -15.46 5.53
C ALA A 26 -7.83 -16.86 4.93
N ARG A 27 -8.94 -17.49 4.52
CA ARG A 27 -8.98 -18.77 3.78
C ARG A 27 -10.25 -18.72 2.90
N THR A 28 -10.25 -18.80 1.57
CA THR A 28 -9.39 -19.49 0.60
C THR A 28 -9.56 -18.92 -0.82
N VAL A 29 -8.52 -18.99 -1.66
CA VAL A 29 -8.64 -19.55 -3.02
C VAL A 29 -7.65 -20.73 -3.11
N ASP A 30 -8.22 -21.94 -3.10
CA ASP A 30 -7.73 -23.31 -3.41
C ASP A 30 -6.24 -23.73 -3.33
N ASP A 31 -5.38 -23.02 -2.61
CA ASP A 31 -4.06 -23.53 -2.21
C ASP A 31 -3.79 -23.01 -0.79
N SER A 32 -3.78 -23.92 0.20
CA SER A 32 -3.80 -23.56 1.63
C SER A 32 -2.63 -22.69 2.11
N ASN A 33 -1.67 -22.43 1.21
CA ASN A 33 -0.46 -21.68 1.45
C ASN A 33 -0.42 -20.36 0.69
N MET A 34 -1.48 -19.94 -0.01
CA MET A 34 -1.53 -18.68 -0.75
C MET A 34 -2.38 -17.63 0.00
N VAL A 35 -1.93 -16.38 -0.03
CA VAL A 35 -2.60 -15.23 0.58
C VAL A 35 -2.66 -14.06 -0.41
N ARG A 36 -3.72 -13.25 -0.31
CA ARG A 36 -3.93 -12.07 -1.17
C ARG A 36 -3.02 -10.92 -0.75
N THR A 37 -2.42 -10.23 -1.72
CA THR A 37 -1.60 -9.02 -1.51
C THR A 37 -1.93 -7.96 -2.57
N PRO A 38 -1.49 -6.69 -2.41
CA PRO A 38 -1.49 -5.65 -3.45
C PRO A 38 -0.46 -5.92 -4.58
N ALA A 39 -0.54 -7.14 -5.12
CA ALA A 39 0.10 -7.65 -6.34
C ALA A 39 -0.34 -9.11 -6.61
N GLY A 40 -1.49 -9.54 -6.08
CA GLY A 40 -2.08 -10.86 -6.33
C GLY A 40 -1.80 -11.87 -5.22
N LEU A 41 -2.07 -13.14 -5.54
CA LEU A 41 -1.83 -14.27 -4.64
C LEU A 41 -0.32 -14.52 -4.50
N ARG A 42 0.13 -14.66 -3.25
CA ARG A 42 1.53 -14.99 -2.91
C ARG A 42 1.58 -16.10 -1.88
N LEU A 43 2.65 -16.88 -1.90
CA LEU A 43 2.90 -17.87 -0.85
C LEU A 43 3.01 -17.16 0.51
N ILE A 44 2.28 -17.64 1.50
CA ILE A 44 2.22 -17.06 2.85
C ILE A 44 3.61 -17.03 3.52
N GLU A 45 4.48 -17.98 3.19
CA GLU A 45 5.86 -18.00 3.70
C GLU A 45 6.73 -16.86 3.16
N ASN A 46 6.29 -16.16 2.10
CA ASN A 46 6.97 -15.04 1.48
C ASN A 46 6.29 -13.69 1.80
N VAL A 47 5.32 -13.67 2.71
CA VAL A 47 4.61 -12.45 3.10
C VAL A 47 4.81 -12.21 4.59
N HIS A 48 5.40 -11.06 4.94
CA HIS A 48 5.89 -10.80 6.29
C HIS A 48 5.38 -9.47 6.85
N ALA A 49 4.87 -9.50 8.08
CA ALA A 49 4.59 -8.28 8.82
C ALA A 49 5.91 -7.61 9.23
N VAL A 50 6.01 -6.30 9.00
CA VAL A 50 7.10 -5.47 9.52
C VAL A 50 6.72 -5.06 10.94
N PRO A 51 7.53 -5.40 11.96
CA PRO A 51 7.29 -4.92 13.32
C PRO A 51 7.26 -3.40 13.36
N GLU A 52 6.51 -2.83 14.31
CA GLU A 52 6.54 -1.38 14.52
C GLU A 52 7.98 -0.91 14.80
N GLY A 53 8.39 0.18 14.14
CA GLY A 53 9.78 0.67 14.16
C GLY A 53 10.77 -0.16 13.32
N GLY A 54 10.37 -1.31 12.80
CA GLY A 54 11.16 -2.14 11.90
C GLY A 54 11.27 -1.57 10.50
N SER A 55 12.07 -2.25 9.66
CA SER A 55 12.29 -1.81 8.28
C SER A 55 12.67 -2.96 7.36
N VAL A 56 12.55 -2.71 6.06
CA VAL A 56 13.05 -3.59 5.00
C VAL A 56 14.36 -2.99 4.49
N LYS A 57 15.37 -3.81 4.21
CA LYS A 57 16.66 -3.36 3.68
C LYS A 57 17.15 -4.25 2.56
N LEU A 58 17.47 -3.64 1.42
CA LEU A 58 18.05 -4.35 0.30
C LEU A 58 19.56 -4.45 0.50
N VAL A 59 20.07 -5.68 0.38
CA VAL A 59 21.50 -6.00 0.52
C VAL A 59 21.90 -6.92 -0.64
N GLY A 60 22.29 -6.31 -1.77
CA GLY A 60 22.59 -7.07 -2.98
C GLY A 60 21.37 -7.84 -3.49
N SER A 61 21.45 -9.17 -3.52
CA SER A 61 20.35 -10.05 -3.94
C SER A 61 19.47 -10.52 -2.78
N GLU A 62 19.54 -9.86 -1.63
CA GLU A 62 18.75 -10.20 -0.43
C GLU A 62 17.89 -9.01 0.01
N ILE A 63 16.76 -9.33 0.63
CA ILE A 63 15.91 -8.40 1.36
C ILE A 63 15.93 -8.82 2.82
N HIS A 64 16.49 -7.97 3.67
CA HIS A 64 16.54 -8.17 5.11
C HIS A 64 15.33 -7.48 5.74
N LEU A 65 14.57 -8.20 6.55
CA LEU A 65 13.60 -7.63 7.46
C LEU A 65 14.28 -7.37 8.80
N LEU A 66 14.23 -6.13 9.26
CA LEU A 66 14.85 -5.67 10.50
C LEU A 66 13.77 -5.31 11.52
N ASP A 67 14.02 -5.61 12.79
CA ASP A 67 13.25 -5.05 13.89
C ASP A 67 13.65 -3.60 14.21
N GLU A 68 13.01 -2.99 15.20
CA GLU A 68 13.27 -1.60 15.65
C GLU A 68 14.71 -1.35 16.12
N THR A 69 15.44 -2.40 16.49
CA THR A 69 16.84 -2.31 16.95
C THR A 69 17.85 -2.47 15.81
N GLY A 70 17.37 -2.80 14.60
CA GLY A 70 18.20 -3.10 13.45
C GLY A 70 18.70 -4.55 13.41
N ILE A 71 18.13 -5.45 14.19
CA ILE A 71 18.44 -6.89 14.11
C ILE A 71 17.67 -7.49 12.93
N VAL A 72 18.37 -8.27 12.11
CA VAL A 72 17.76 -9.03 11.02
C VAL A 72 16.95 -10.19 11.59
N ILE A 73 15.64 -10.17 11.35
CA ILE A 73 14.69 -11.20 11.82
C ILE A 73 14.21 -12.12 10.69
N HIS A 74 14.39 -11.71 9.43
CA HIS A 74 14.12 -12.54 8.26
C HIS A 74 14.99 -12.11 7.07
N VAL A 75 15.33 -13.05 6.18
CA VAL A 75 16.06 -12.80 4.94
C VAL A 75 15.30 -13.47 3.79
N ALA A 76 14.89 -12.67 2.82
CA ALA A 76 14.29 -13.14 1.58
C ALA A 76 15.23 -12.89 0.39
N THR A 77 14.99 -13.60 -0.71
CA THR A 77 15.69 -13.35 -1.97
C THR A 77 15.14 -12.08 -2.65
N ASN A 78 16.02 -11.33 -3.29
CA ASN A 78 15.67 -10.32 -4.30
C ASN A 78 16.23 -10.77 -5.65
N ASP A 79 15.39 -11.41 -6.46
CA ASP A 79 15.76 -11.83 -7.81
C ASP A 79 15.70 -10.68 -8.85
N ASN A 80 15.24 -9.49 -8.44
CA ASN A 80 15.01 -8.32 -9.29
C ASN A 80 14.16 -8.59 -10.54
N ALA A 81 13.39 -9.70 -10.57
CA ALA A 81 12.48 -9.93 -11.67
C ALA A 81 11.34 -8.90 -11.60
N LYS A 82 10.79 -8.53 -12.75
CA LYS A 82 9.64 -7.64 -12.80
C LYS A 82 8.50 -8.24 -11.97
N ILE A 83 7.94 -7.47 -11.04
CA ILE A 83 6.70 -7.83 -10.37
C ILE A 83 5.64 -7.89 -11.46
N GLY A 84 5.09 -9.08 -11.66
CA GLY A 84 3.95 -9.24 -12.55
C GLY A 84 2.81 -8.41 -11.99
N SER A 85 2.35 -7.42 -12.73
CA SER A 85 0.94 -7.04 -12.67
C SER A 85 0.21 -8.31 -13.12
N SER A 86 -0.53 -8.98 -12.23
CA SER A 86 -1.46 -10.03 -12.65
C SER A 86 -2.27 -9.42 -13.80
N ALA A 87 -2.04 -9.91 -15.01
CA ALA A 87 -2.61 -9.28 -16.20
C ALA A 87 -4.13 -9.25 -16.02
N ALA A 88 -4.76 -8.12 -16.37
CA ALA A 88 -6.21 -8.03 -16.46
C ALA A 88 -6.70 -9.23 -17.26
N THR A 89 -7.33 -10.18 -16.59
CA THR A 89 -8.00 -11.26 -17.29
C THR A 89 -9.33 -10.61 -17.63
N SER A 90 -9.49 -10.18 -18.88
CA SER A 90 -10.74 -9.60 -19.34
C SER A 90 -11.84 -10.64 -19.12
N THR A 91 -12.60 -10.56 -18.03
CA THR A 91 -13.76 -11.41 -17.82
C THR A 91 -14.91 -10.78 -18.58
N THR A 92 -14.89 -10.97 -19.89
CA THR A 92 -16.11 -10.76 -20.67
C THR A 92 -17.15 -11.76 -20.15
N SER A 93 -18.19 -11.24 -19.49
CA SER A 93 -19.43 -11.90 -19.05
C SER A 93 -19.43 -12.62 -17.69
N ALA A 94 -20.24 -12.06 -16.78
CA ALA A 94 -21.04 -12.57 -15.64
C ALA A 94 -20.95 -14.04 -15.14
N ALA A 95 -19.88 -14.79 -15.38
CA ALA A 95 -19.75 -16.19 -14.95
C ALA A 95 -18.40 -16.53 -14.32
N ASP A 96 -17.34 -15.73 -14.51
CA ASP A 96 -16.02 -15.98 -13.93
C ASP A 96 -15.63 -14.82 -12.99
N THR A 97 -15.11 -15.16 -11.81
CA THR A 97 -14.61 -14.21 -10.80
C THR A 97 -13.43 -13.40 -11.35
N GLU A 98 -13.47 -12.09 -11.18
CA GLU A 98 -12.35 -11.21 -11.48
C GLU A 98 -11.17 -11.55 -10.56
N GLU A 99 -10.09 -12.08 -11.12
CA GLU A 99 -8.86 -12.43 -10.39
C GLU A 99 -7.69 -11.53 -10.81
N SER A 100 -7.98 -10.34 -11.33
CA SER A 100 -7.02 -9.48 -12.01
C SER A 100 -6.30 -8.49 -11.10
N GLY A 101 -5.10 -8.05 -11.50
CA GLY A 101 -4.32 -7.08 -10.75
C GLY A 101 -4.82 -5.66 -10.95
N TRP A 102 -3.98 -4.78 -11.49
CA TRP A 102 -4.31 -3.38 -11.72
C TRP A 102 -5.41 -3.25 -12.79
N ILE A 103 -6.60 -2.80 -12.39
CA ILE A 103 -7.78 -2.72 -13.27
C ILE A 103 -7.93 -1.33 -13.86
N ALA A 104 -7.78 -0.31 -13.02
CA ALA A 104 -7.83 1.08 -13.42
C ALA A 104 -6.77 1.87 -12.66
N PHE A 105 -5.97 2.65 -13.38
CA PHE A 105 -4.89 3.42 -12.76
C PHE A 105 -4.51 4.64 -13.58
N ALA A 106 -3.88 5.60 -12.91
CA ALA A 106 -3.12 6.67 -13.55
C ALA A 106 -1.65 6.56 -13.16
N TYR A 107 -0.76 6.98 -14.07
CA TYR A 107 0.67 6.96 -13.81
C TYR A 107 1.39 8.16 -14.42
N TRP A 108 2.49 8.53 -13.78
CA TRP A 108 3.48 9.45 -14.31
C TRP A 108 4.87 8.86 -14.13
N PHE A 109 5.72 9.02 -15.15
CA PHE A 109 7.10 8.59 -15.13
C PHE A 109 8.03 9.80 -15.12
N ASN A 110 8.89 9.88 -14.11
CA ASN A 110 9.96 10.87 -14.04
C ASN A 110 11.09 10.48 -15.00
N ASN A 111 11.15 11.16 -16.14
CA ASN A 111 12.16 10.96 -17.17
C ASN A 111 13.42 11.83 -16.98
N VAL A 112 13.52 12.57 -15.87
CA VAL A 112 14.67 13.45 -15.58
C VAL A 112 15.74 12.67 -14.81
N THR A 113 16.87 12.42 -15.45
CA THR A 113 17.95 11.55 -14.92
C THR A 113 18.66 12.07 -13.67
N ASP A 114 18.67 13.38 -13.42
CA ASP A 114 19.39 14.01 -12.30
C ASP A 114 18.46 14.54 -11.20
N SER A 115 17.18 14.16 -11.22
CA SER A 115 16.19 14.59 -10.24
C SER A 115 15.31 13.41 -9.85
N VAL A 116 15.38 12.99 -8.59
CA VAL A 116 14.61 11.84 -8.09
C VAL A 116 13.38 12.34 -7.35
N ILE A 117 12.32 11.52 -7.31
CA ILE A 117 11.14 11.83 -6.48
C ILE A 117 11.58 11.80 -5.02
N ASP A 118 11.42 12.92 -4.32
CA ASP A 118 11.71 13.01 -2.88
C ASP A 118 10.45 13.03 -2.01
N SER A 119 9.30 13.39 -2.58
CA SER A 119 8.00 13.27 -1.93
C SER A 119 6.91 13.03 -2.97
N PHE A 120 6.02 12.10 -2.66
CA PHE A 120 4.78 11.87 -3.38
C PHE A 120 3.65 11.73 -2.37
N THR A 121 2.71 12.66 -2.41
CA THR A 121 1.58 12.72 -1.47
C THR A 121 0.28 12.78 -2.23
N THR A 122 -0.71 12.03 -1.75
CA THR A 122 -2.05 12.01 -2.33
C THR A 122 -3.09 11.90 -1.23
N THR A 123 -4.18 12.63 -1.37
CA THR A 123 -5.33 12.59 -0.47
C THR A 123 -6.53 11.96 -1.17
N TRP A 124 -7.32 11.17 -0.44
CA TRP A 124 -8.61 10.66 -0.91
C TRP A 124 -9.54 10.36 0.26
N GLU A 125 -10.84 10.35 0.00
CA GLU A 125 -11.84 9.89 0.96
C GLU A 125 -12.01 8.38 0.86
N VAL A 126 -12.13 7.70 2.01
CA VAL A 126 -12.51 6.29 2.07
C VAL A 126 -13.89 6.14 1.43
N PRO A 127 -14.07 5.34 0.37
CA PRO A 127 -15.36 5.23 -0.29
C PRO A 127 -16.36 4.44 0.58
N PRO A 128 -17.66 4.46 0.24
CA PRO A 128 -18.64 3.56 0.85
C PRO A 128 -18.17 2.10 0.79
N VAL A 129 -18.58 1.28 1.75
CA VAL A 129 -18.39 -0.18 1.60
C VAL A 129 -19.21 -0.68 0.41
N PRO A 130 -18.74 -1.72 -0.31
CA PRO A 130 -19.53 -2.39 -1.33
C PRO A 130 -20.94 -2.80 -0.84
N ALA A 131 -21.90 -2.81 -1.76
CA ALA A 131 -23.29 -3.18 -1.44
C ALA A 131 -23.44 -4.70 -1.28
N GLU A 132 -22.62 -5.47 -1.99
CA GLU A 132 -22.50 -6.91 -1.86
C GLU A 132 -21.08 -7.28 -1.39
N ASN A 133 -20.97 -8.39 -0.67
CA ASN A 133 -19.69 -8.93 -0.25
C ASN A 133 -19.63 -10.43 -0.57
N HIS A 134 -18.84 -10.75 -1.57
CA HIS A 134 -18.55 -12.09 -2.04
C HIS A 134 -17.13 -12.55 -1.64
N ASN A 135 -16.56 -11.96 -0.59
CA ASN A 135 -15.16 -12.09 -0.17
C ASN A 135 -14.16 -11.49 -1.16
N GLN A 136 -14.59 -10.45 -1.89
CA GLN A 136 -13.69 -9.67 -2.72
C GLN A 136 -12.64 -8.94 -1.88
N THR A 137 -11.50 -8.66 -2.50
CA THR A 137 -10.47 -7.77 -1.97
C THR A 137 -10.33 -6.58 -2.89
N ILE A 138 -10.32 -5.37 -2.34
CA ILE A 138 -10.17 -4.12 -3.09
C ILE A 138 -8.99 -3.37 -2.49
N PHE A 139 -8.06 -2.96 -3.33
CA PHE A 139 -6.94 -2.10 -2.98
C PHE A 139 -7.03 -0.78 -3.74
N LEU A 140 -6.94 0.32 -2.99
CA LEU A 140 -6.80 1.68 -3.50
C LEU A 140 -5.51 2.25 -2.94
N PHE A 141 -4.61 2.71 -3.80
CA PHE A 141 -3.30 3.17 -3.36
C PHE A 141 -2.65 4.19 -4.27
N SER A 142 -1.83 5.03 -3.65
CA SER A 142 -0.77 5.77 -4.30
C SER A 142 0.54 4.99 -4.13
N ALA A 143 1.37 4.90 -5.17
CA ALA A 143 2.61 4.12 -5.11
C ALA A 143 3.77 4.74 -5.89
N LEU A 144 4.99 4.38 -5.47
CA LEU A 144 6.22 4.61 -6.21
C LEU A 144 6.87 3.29 -6.63
N GLN A 145 7.42 3.25 -7.85
CA GLN A 145 8.10 2.08 -8.43
C GLN A 145 9.42 2.46 -9.12
N PRO A 146 10.42 1.57 -9.16
CA PRO A 146 11.58 1.72 -10.02
C PRO A 146 11.20 1.45 -11.48
N VAL A 147 12.05 1.87 -12.42
CA VAL A 147 11.86 1.61 -13.87
C VAL A 147 11.74 0.13 -14.20
N THR A 148 12.41 -0.72 -13.41
CA THR A 148 12.38 -2.19 -13.57
C THR A 148 11.04 -2.79 -13.15
N SER A 149 10.21 -2.06 -12.39
CA SER A 149 9.04 -2.58 -11.68
C SER A 149 9.36 -3.81 -10.83
N ALA A 150 10.59 -3.91 -10.30
CA ALA A 150 11.01 -5.00 -9.42
C ALA A 150 10.55 -4.81 -7.95
N ALA A 151 10.05 -3.61 -7.62
CA ALA A 151 9.50 -3.28 -6.31
C ALA A 151 8.32 -2.30 -6.45
N ILE A 152 7.41 -2.31 -5.48
CA ILE A 152 6.35 -1.31 -5.33
C ILE A 152 6.31 -0.90 -3.86
N LEU A 153 6.45 0.40 -3.58
CA LEU A 153 6.28 0.97 -2.26
C LEU A 153 5.00 1.80 -2.24
N GLN A 154 4.05 1.43 -1.38
CA GLN A 154 2.66 1.90 -1.48
C GLN A 154 1.97 2.00 -0.12
N PRO A 155 1.45 3.18 0.30
CA PRO A 155 0.37 3.26 1.27
C PRO A 155 -0.95 2.78 0.63
N VAL A 156 -1.56 1.75 1.23
CA VAL A 156 -2.74 1.07 0.67
C VAL A 156 -3.94 1.18 1.59
N LEU A 157 -5.07 1.60 1.03
CA LEU A 157 -6.41 1.39 1.57
C LEU A 157 -6.96 0.06 1.04
N GLN A 158 -7.40 -0.83 1.92
CA GLN A 158 -7.96 -2.13 1.58
C GLN A 158 -9.38 -2.33 2.11
N PHE A 159 -10.22 -3.01 1.32
CA PHE A 159 -11.44 -3.67 1.78
C PHE A 159 -11.31 -5.17 1.52
N GLY A 160 -11.89 -5.99 2.40
CA GLY A 160 -11.86 -7.44 2.26
C GLY A 160 -10.64 -8.10 2.92
N PRO A 161 -10.56 -9.44 2.85
CA PRO A 161 -9.46 -10.19 3.44
C PRO A 161 -8.18 -10.09 2.60
N SER A 162 -7.03 -9.94 3.27
CA SER A 162 -5.69 -10.01 2.66
C SER A 162 -4.68 -10.65 3.62
N ALA A 163 -3.41 -10.75 3.20
CA ALA A 163 -2.32 -11.20 4.06
C ALA A 163 -2.10 -10.30 5.29
N ALA A 164 -2.51 -9.03 5.24
CA ALA A 164 -2.46 -8.12 6.39
C ALA A 164 -3.64 -8.30 7.36
N GLY A 165 -4.56 -9.23 7.06
CA GLY A 165 -5.86 -9.35 7.72
C GLY A 165 -6.93 -8.59 6.93
N GLY A 166 -7.97 -8.12 7.62
CA GLY A 166 -9.10 -7.43 7.00
C GLY A 166 -10.39 -8.22 7.11
N GLY A 167 -11.36 -7.86 6.29
CA GLY A 167 -12.71 -8.41 6.31
C GLY A 167 -13.68 -7.43 5.66
N SER A 168 -14.95 -7.47 6.07
CA SER A 168 -16.02 -6.61 5.54
C SER A 168 -15.92 -5.14 5.99
N TYR A 169 -14.73 -4.55 6.03
CA TYR A 169 -14.45 -3.20 6.48
C TYR A 169 -13.22 -2.62 5.77
N TRP A 170 -13.08 -1.29 5.81
CA TRP A 170 -11.92 -0.59 5.28
C TRP A 170 -10.78 -0.53 6.29
N ALA A 171 -9.56 -0.74 5.85
CA ALA A 171 -8.37 -0.60 6.67
C ALA A 171 -7.17 -0.15 5.84
N VAL A 172 -6.19 0.45 6.49
CA VAL A 172 -4.97 0.95 5.84
C VAL A 172 -3.73 0.23 6.35
N ALA A 173 -2.78 0.00 5.44
CA ALA A 173 -1.43 -0.45 5.73
C ALA A 173 -0.50 0.00 4.59
N SER A 174 0.78 0.21 4.87
CA SER A 174 1.78 0.41 3.83
C SER A 174 2.47 -0.91 3.49
N TRP A 175 2.79 -1.09 2.22
CA TRP A 175 3.37 -2.30 1.68
C TRP A 175 4.65 -2.00 0.92
N TYR A 176 5.65 -2.86 1.12
CA TYR A 176 6.78 -3.02 0.22
C TYR A 176 6.62 -4.36 -0.48
N VAL A 177 6.20 -4.30 -1.75
CA VAL A 177 6.02 -5.48 -2.58
C VAL A 177 7.30 -5.66 -3.38
N GLY A 178 8.03 -6.74 -3.10
CA GLY A 178 9.14 -7.20 -3.94
C GLY A 178 8.71 -8.37 -4.80
N THR A 179 9.62 -8.85 -5.65
CA THR A 179 9.35 -9.97 -6.55
C THR A 179 9.12 -11.27 -5.80
N SER A 180 10.06 -11.62 -4.92
CA SER A 180 10.10 -12.90 -4.22
C SER A 180 9.49 -12.84 -2.81
N ALA A 181 9.34 -11.64 -2.24
CA ALA A 181 8.78 -11.42 -0.90
C ALA A 181 7.99 -10.12 -0.83
N THR A 182 7.03 -10.05 0.11
CA THR A 182 6.17 -8.90 0.34
C THR A 182 6.12 -8.59 1.82
N PHE A 183 6.16 -7.31 2.15
CA PHE A 183 6.23 -6.81 3.52
C PHE A 183 5.14 -5.78 3.75
N PHE A 184 4.52 -5.79 4.92
CA PHE A 184 3.42 -4.88 5.24
C PHE A 184 3.51 -4.37 6.68
N SER A 185 3.11 -3.12 6.90
CA SER A 185 2.98 -2.52 8.23
C SER A 185 1.80 -3.09 9.02
N SER A 186 1.50 -2.56 10.20
CA SER A 186 0.25 -2.91 10.89
C SER A 186 -0.97 -2.50 10.07
N LEU A 187 -2.03 -3.29 10.16
CA LEU A 187 -3.33 -2.98 9.56
C LEU A 187 -4.19 -2.17 10.54
N VAL A 188 -4.66 -1.00 10.12
CA VAL A 188 -5.46 -0.09 10.95
C VAL A 188 -6.81 0.15 10.30
N GLU A 189 -7.90 -0.16 11.00
CA GLU A 189 -9.26 0.07 10.52
C GLU A 189 -9.56 1.57 10.36
N VAL A 190 -10.26 1.92 9.27
CA VAL A 190 -10.70 3.28 8.96
C VAL A 190 -12.18 3.25 8.53
N THR A 191 -12.85 4.39 8.61
CA THR A 191 -14.29 4.46 8.33
C THR A 191 -14.60 5.10 6.98
N PRO A 192 -15.66 4.68 6.26
CA PRO A 192 -16.16 5.39 5.09
C PRO A 192 -16.31 6.90 5.33
N GLY A 193 -15.90 7.70 4.36
CA GLY A 193 -15.88 9.17 4.41
C GLY A 193 -14.74 9.77 5.23
N GLN A 194 -13.85 8.96 5.81
CA GLN A 194 -12.61 9.47 6.40
C GLN A 194 -11.66 9.94 5.29
N GLU A 195 -11.10 11.13 5.45
CA GLU A 195 -10.01 11.62 4.60
C GLU A 195 -8.70 10.93 4.97
N LEU A 196 -7.99 10.42 3.97
CA LEU A 196 -6.69 9.77 4.09
C LEU A 196 -5.66 10.52 3.27
N THR A 197 -4.44 10.67 3.79
CA THR A 197 -3.30 11.16 3.02
C THR A 197 -2.19 10.11 3.04
N GLY A 198 -2.00 9.43 1.91
CA GLY A 198 -0.88 8.53 1.67
C GLY A 198 0.36 9.32 1.26
N VAL A 199 1.50 8.96 1.83
CA VAL A 199 2.78 9.65 1.62
C VAL A 199 3.88 8.63 1.32
N VAL A 200 4.69 8.90 0.30
CA VAL A 200 5.98 8.25 0.10
C VAL A 200 7.07 9.33 0.04
N THR A 201 8.07 9.25 0.92
CA THR A 201 9.14 10.26 1.05
C THR A 201 10.52 9.63 1.00
N LEU A 202 11.46 10.29 0.32
CA LEU A 202 12.88 9.97 0.37
C LEU A 202 13.48 10.47 1.69
N ALA A 203 13.88 9.55 2.55
CA ALA A 203 14.50 9.86 3.85
C ALA A 203 15.99 10.17 3.69
N SER A 204 16.70 9.39 2.89
CA SER A 204 18.13 9.58 2.60
C SER A 204 18.53 8.96 1.26
N SER A 205 19.60 9.48 0.67
CA SER A 205 20.25 8.85 -0.47
C SER A 205 21.75 9.12 -0.51
N ASN A 206 22.50 8.24 -1.18
CA ASN A 206 23.93 8.43 -1.46
C ASN A 206 24.25 8.47 -2.97
N GLY A 207 23.22 8.61 -3.81
CA GLY A 207 23.32 8.63 -5.28
C GLY A 207 23.33 7.26 -5.96
N SER A 208 23.47 6.17 -5.21
CA SER A 208 23.35 4.80 -5.74
C SER A 208 22.42 3.91 -4.91
N SER A 209 21.87 4.44 -3.82
CA SER A 209 21.08 3.74 -2.83
C SER A 209 20.16 4.75 -2.16
N TYR A 210 18.88 4.39 -2.03
CA TYR A 210 17.83 5.31 -1.63
C TYR A 210 17.00 4.68 -0.51
N ASP A 211 16.76 5.46 0.54
CA ASP A 211 15.93 5.06 1.67
C ASP A 211 14.60 5.80 1.55
N TYR A 212 13.51 5.07 1.38
CA TYR A 212 12.16 5.61 1.27
C TYR A 212 11.29 5.19 2.45
N VAL A 213 10.35 6.04 2.82
CA VAL A 213 9.31 5.75 3.82
C VAL A 213 7.96 5.88 3.16
N ALA A 214 7.07 4.92 3.40
CA ALA A 214 5.65 5.02 3.05
C ALA A 214 4.79 4.95 4.31
N GLU A 215 3.79 5.82 4.41
CA GLU A 215 2.87 5.88 5.55
C GLU A 215 1.55 6.59 5.22
N PHE A 216 0.59 6.49 6.14
CA PHE A 216 -0.57 7.37 6.18
C PHE A 216 -0.37 8.46 7.23
N THR A 217 -0.52 9.72 6.82
CA THR A 217 -0.37 10.86 7.73
C THR A 217 -1.39 10.78 8.86
N GLY A 218 -0.90 10.83 10.11
CA GLY A 218 -1.75 10.83 11.30
C GLY A 218 -2.34 9.48 11.69
N ILE A 219 -1.95 8.38 11.03
CA ILE A 219 -2.40 7.01 11.37
C ILE A 219 -1.17 6.18 11.83
N PRO A 220 -0.96 6.05 13.15
CA PRO A 220 0.19 5.32 13.70
C PRO A 220 0.22 3.85 13.26
N GLY A 221 1.42 3.27 13.21
CA GLY A 221 1.61 1.85 12.87
C GLY A 221 1.53 1.52 11.37
N THR A 222 1.23 2.49 10.51
CA THR A 222 1.12 2.31 9.05
C THR A 222 2.44 2.56 8.29
N SER A 223 3.51 2.93 8.99
CA SER A 223 4.78 3.28 8.36
C SER A 223 5.59 2.04 7.99
N ILE A 224 6.20 2.05 6.81
CA ILE A 224 7.21 1.08 6.37
C ILE A 224 8.39 1.83 5.76
N THR A 225 9.61 1.47 6.19
CA THR A 225 10.85 2.02 5.62
C THR A 225 11.51 0.99 4.73
N ALA A 226 11.81 1.35 3.49
CA ALA A 226 12.58 0.57 2.52
C ALA A 226 13.97 1.19 2.37
N ASN A 227 14.98 0.55 2.94
CA ASN A 227 16.37 1.00 2.94
C ASN A 227 17.15 0.40 1.78
N GLY A 228 18.01 1.22 1.19
CA GLY A 228 18.93 0.84 0.13
C GLY A 228 18.24 0.38 -1.16
N SER A 229 17.03 0.86 -1.41
CA SER A 229 16.26 0.60 -2.61
C SER A 229 16.92 1.21 -3.86
N ASP A 230 16.52 0.68 -5.02
CA ASP A 230 16.62 1.40 -6.28
C ASP A 230 15.85 2.72 -6.22
N VAL A 231 16.24 3.67 -7.08
CA VAL A 231 15.50 4.92 -7.28
C VAL A 231 14.08 4.62 -7.76
N LEU A 232 13.09 5.25 -7.12
CA LEU A 232 11.69 5.13 -7.52
C LEU A 232 11.32 6.33 -8.40
N LEU A 233 10.88 6.06 -9.63
CA LEU A 233 10.69 7.05 -10.69
C LEU A 233 9.28 7.08 -11.27
N THR A 234 8.48 6.05 -11.03
CA THR A 234 7.10 5.98 -11.52
C THR A 234 6.15 6.17 -10.36
N ALA A 235 5.31 7.21 -10.42
CA ALA A 235 4.22 7.46 -9.49
C ALA A 235 2.91 6.95 -10.08
N THR A 236 2.04 6.36 -9.25
CA THR A 236 0.77 5.77 -9.70
C THR A 236 -0.35 5.96 -8.70
N GLU A 237 -1.57 6.16 -9.19
CA GLU A 237 -2.83 6.06 -8.45
C GLU A 237 -3.62 4.88 -8.99
N THR A 238 -4.00 3.92 -8.15
CA THR A 238 -4.42 2.59 -8.63
C THR A 238 -5.63 2.04 -7.88
N LEU A 239 -6.51 1.39 -8.64
CA LEU A 239 -7.47 0.40 -8.18
C LEU A 239 -7.00 -1.00 -8.63
N GLU A 240 -6.89 -1.90 -7.67
CA GLU A 240 -6.57 -3.32 -7.86
C GLU A 240 -7.61 -4.17 -7.12
N THR A 241 -8.24 -5.12 -7.80
CA THR A 241 -9.41 -5.83 -7.27
C THR A 241 -9.39 -7.32 -7.54
N TYR A 242 -9.91 -8.08 -6.60
CA TYR A 242 -9.88 -9.53 -6.63
C TYR A 242 -11.17 -10.13 -6.10
N GLY A 243 -11.63 -11.22 -6.69
CA GLY A 243 -12.88 -11.87 -6.31
C GLY A 243 -14.12 -11.03 -6.63
N ILE A 244 -14.05 -10.06 -7.54
CA ILE A 244 -15.25 -9.32 -8.00
C ILE A 244 -16.11 -10.26 -8.82
N THR A 245 -17.41 -10.33 -8.50
CA THR A 245 -18.41 -11.16 -9.18
C THR A 245 -19.53 -10.34 -9.78
N THR A 246 -19.86 -9.20 -9.16
CA THR A 246 -20.89 -8.27 -9.62
C THR A 246 -20.39 -6.84 -9.50
N ALA A 247 -21.02 -5.91 -10.23
CA ALA A 247 -20.75 -4.47 -10.05
C ALA A 247 -20.99 -3.98 -8.61
N ALA A 248 -21.85 -4.66 -7.85
CA ALA A 248 -22.15 -4.32 -6.46
C ALA A 248 -21.03 -4.75 -5.47
N ASP A 249 -20.03 -5.50 -5.94
CA ASP A 249 -18.80 -5.79 -5.19
C ASP A 249 -17.83 -4.61 -5.19
N TYR A 250 -17.99 -3.64 -6.10
CA TYR A 250 -17.31 -2.35 -6.04
C TYR A 250 -18.02 -1.39 -5.09
N PRO A 251 -17.32 -0.37 -4.57
CA PRO A 251 -17.96 0.77 -3.93
C PRO A 251 -18.90 1.49 -4.89
N THR A 252 -19.92 2.15 -4.37
CA THR A 252 -20.78 3.01 -5.21
C THR A 252 -20.11 4.35 -5.50
N GLY A 253 -20.19 4.83 -6.74
CA GLY A 253 -19.74 6.17 -7.13
C GLY A 253 -18.32 6.19 -7.68
N SER A 254 -17.45 7.00 -7.08
CA SER A 254 -16.07 7.17 -7.51
C SER A 254 -15.14 7.39 -6.33
N THR A 255 -13.87 7.04 -6.48
CA THR A 255 -12.79 7.54 -5.63
C THR A 255 -11.99 8.59 -6.40
N THR A 256 -11.86 9.76 -5.79
CA THR A 256 -10.98 10.82 -6.30
C THR A 256 -9.72 10.86 -5.45
N PHE A 257 -8.59 10.64 -6.10
CA PHE A 257 -7.27 10.99 -5.60
C PHE A 257 -7.05 12.47 -5.92
N TYR A 258 -7.00 13.32 -4.91
CA TYR A 258 -6.80 14.76 -5.02
C TYR A 258 -5.63 15.22 -4.16
N ASP A 259 -5.28 16.50 -4.27
CA ASP A 259 -4.06 17.06 -3.68
C ASP A 259 -2.83 16.20 -4.00
N ILE A 260 -2.79 15.65 -5.23
CA ILE A 260 -1.66 14.89 -5.72
C ILE A 260 -0.50 15.87 -5.89
N ASN A 261 0.51 15.72 -5.04
CA ASN A 261 1.69 16.57 -5.02
C ASN A 261 2.97 15.72 -5.13
N ILE A 262 3.81 16.06 -6.10
CA ILE A 262 5.11 15.45 -6.36
C ILE A 262 6.18 16.51 -6.18
N SER A 263 7.16 16.21 -5.34
CA SER A 263 8.41 16.95 -5.23
C SER A 263 9.57 16.10 -5.72
N VAL A 264 10.57 16.76 -6.29
CA VAL A 264 11.79 16.14 -6.77
C VAL A 264 13.00 16.90 -6.24
N THR A 265 14.13 16.21 -6.11
CA THR A 265 15.34 16.75 -5.47
C THR A 265 15.91 18.00 -6.13
N SER A 266 15.57 18.26 -7.39
CA SER A 266 16.01 19.45 -8.11
C SER A 266 14.98 19.90 -9.16
N GLY A 267 14.59 21.17 -9.08
CA GLY A 267 13.66 21.79 -10.02
C GLY A 267 12.19 21.48 -9.70
N ALA A 268 11.32 21.73 -10.68
CA ALA A 268 9.93 21.28 -10.66
C ALA A 268 9.75 20.21 -11.75
N PRO A 269 9.05 19.10 -11.48
CA PRO A 269 8.86 18.08 -12.48
C PRO A 269 7.82 18.55 -13.51
N GLU A 270 8.09 18.32 -14.79
CA GLU A 270 7.04 18.38 -15.81
C GLU A 270 6.24 17.08 -15.78
N THR A 271 4.96 17.18 -15.43
CA THR A 271 4.08 16.04 -15.20
C THR A 271 2.91 16.05 -16.16
N VAL A 272 2.80 14.98 -16.94
CA VAL A 272 1.61 14.64 -17.70
C VAL A 272 1.23 13.22 -17.32
N TRP A 273 0.15 13.08 -16.56
CA TRP A 273 -0.37 11.80 -16.14
C TRP A 273 -1.08 11.11 -17.31
N SER A 274 -0.88 9.80 -17.42
CA SER A 274 -1.61 8.91 -18.31
C SER A 274 -2.56 8.05 -17.48
N SER A 275 -3.66 7.60 -18.07
CA SER A 275 -4.64 6.74 -17.39
C SER A 275 -4.97 5.51 -18.22
N VAL A 276 -5.31 4.42 -17.52
CA VAL A 276 -5.73 3.13 -18.06
C VAL A 276 -7.02 2.75 -17.34
N SER A 277 -8.02 2.32 -18.12
CA SER A 277 -9.36 1.96 -17.65
C SER A 277 -9.69 0.52 -18.03
N ASP A 278 -10.56 -0.12 -17.25
CA ASP A 278 -11.18 -1.39 -17.61
C ASP A 278 -12.59 -1.17 -18.19
N THR A 279 -12.61 -0.80 -19.48
CA THR A 279 -13.86 -0.54 -20.18
C THR A 279 -14.80 -1.76 -20.29
N PRO A 280 -14.33 -3.02 -20.44
CA PRO A 280 -15.19 -4.19 -20.32
C PRO A 280 -16.00 -4.26 -19.03
N ASP A 281 -15.37 -3.97 -17.88
CA ASP A 281 -16.01 -4.10 -16.57
C ASP A 281 -16.68 -2.81 -16.08
N GLY A 282 -16.64 -1.75 -16.90
CA GLY A 282 -17.29 -0.47 -16.60
C GLY A 282 -16.50 0.44 -15.66
N VAL A 283 -15.30 0.02 -15.26
CA VAL A 283 -14.39 0.79 -14.42
C VAL A 283 -13.60 1.77 -15.28
N SER A 284 -13.49 3.03 -14.86
CA SER A 284 -12.68 4.03 -15.58
C SER A 284 -11.76 4.83 -14.68
N ALA A 285 -10.53 5.07 -15.14
CA ALA A 285 -9.63 6.05 -14.56
C ALA A 285 -9.51 7.25 -15.51
N SER A 286 -9.52 8.46 -14.96
CA SER A 286 -9.32 9.69 -15.71
C SER A 286 -8.51 10.70 -14.91
N VAL A 287 -7.72 11.52 -15.61
CA VAL A 287 -6.97 12.62 -15.00
C VAL A 287 -7.84 13.87 -15.09
N ALA A 288 -8.42 14.28 -13.97
CA ALA A 288 -9.28 15.46 -13.88
C ALA A 288 -8.47 16.76 -13.87
N VAL A 289 -7.35 16.76 -13.15
CA VAL A 289 -6.39 17.88 -13.11
C VAL A 289 -4.99 17.34 -13.37
N GLN A 290 -4.36 17.83 -14.43
CA GLN A 290 -2.97 17.51 -14.76
C GLN A 290 -2.01 18.36 -13.92
N GLY A 291 -0.84 17.83 -13.59
CA GLY A 291 0.20 18.58 -12.89
C GLY A 291 0.94 17.75 -11.84
N TYR A 292 1.92 18.40 -11.23
CA TYR A 292 2.71 17.85 -10.13
C TYR A 292 2.26 18.41 -8.79
N SER A 293 1.37 19.42 -8.82
CA SER A 293 0.82 20.03 -7.62
C SER A 293 -0.67 20.16 -7.79
N ASN A 294 -1.40 19.68 -6.78
CA ASN A 294 -2.86 19.60 -6.76
C ASN A 294 -3.44 18.95 -8.02
N ALA A 295 -2.77 17.91 -8.52
CA ALA A 295 -3.34 17.08 -9.57
C ALA A 295 -4.46 16.21 -8.99
N GLU A 296 -5.33 15.74 -9.88
CA GLU A 296 -6.49 14.95 -9.52
C GLU A 296 -6.69 13.79 -10.49
N VAL A 297 -6.88 12.59 -9.95
CA VAL A 297 -7.22 11.37 -10.66
C VAL A 297 -8.53 10.83 -10.10
N VAL A 298 -9.46 10.52 -10.98
CA VAL A 298 -10.78 9.98 -10.61
C VAL A 298 -10.89 8.55 -11.13
N ILE A 299 -11.20 7.61 -10.24
CA ILE A 299 -11.59 6.25 -10.55
C ILE A 299 -13.11 6.13 -10.36
N ASN A 300 -13.85 5.87 -11.44
CA ASN A 300 -15.28 5.60 -11.39
C ASN A 300 -15.52 4.08 -11.40
N TYR A 301 -16.38 3.64 -10.49
CA TYR A 301 -16.86 2.27 -10.44
C TYR A 301 -18.05 2.05 -11.40
N PRO A 302 -18.40 0.80 -11.72
CA PRO A 302 -19.45 0.46 -12.71
C PRO A 302 -20.88 0.84 -12.28
#